data_AF-A0A225DLE4-F1
#
_entry.id   AF-A0A225DLE4-F1
#
_cell.length_a   1.000
_cell.length_b   1.000
_cell.length_c   1.000
_cell.angle_alpha   90.00
_cell.angle_beta   90.00
_cell.angle_gamma   90.00
#
_symmetry.space_group_name_H-M   'P 1'
#
loop_
_entity.id
_entity.type
_entity.pdbx_description
1 polymer ?
#
loop_
_entity_poly.entity_id
_entity_poly.type
_entity_poly.pdbx_seq_one_letter_code
_entity_poly.pdbx_strand_id
1 'polypeptide(L)'
;MLDRLIATLSECLTPESARRVLALKADPILQARVADLADRHTRGVLTPEERAEYGQYVSYSTFVAVLKSKARQRLANPASE
;
A
#
# COMPACT_ATOMS: atom_id res chain seq x y z
N MET A 1 3.50 -13.99 -5.09
CA MET A 1 3.92 -13.23 -6.28
C MET A 1 4.38 -11.83 -5.91
N LEU A 2 3.50 -11.01 -5.32
CA LEU A 2 3.78 -9.63 -4.92
C LEU A 2 5.05 -9.47 -4.05
N ASP A 3 5.23 -10.34 -3.05
CA ASP A 3 6.42 -10.28 -2.17
C ASP A 3 7.74 -10.50 -2.94
N ARG A 4 7.77 -11.46 -3.88
CA ARG A 4 8.94 -11.72 -4.72
C ARG A 4 9.24 -10.56 -5.67
N LEU A 5 8.21 -9.93 -6.23
CA LEU A 5 8.35 -8.76 -7.10
C LEU A 5 8.94 -7.56 -6.34
N ILE A 6 8.46 -7.33 -5.11
CA ILE A 6 8.89 -6.19 -4.30
C ILE A 6 10.25 -6.44 -3.63
N ALA A 7 10.68 -7.69 -3.45
CA ALA A 7 11.98 -8.02 -2.86
C ALA A 7 13.15 -7.30 -3.57
N THR A 8 13.22 -7.38 -4.90
CA THR A 8 14.26 -6.69 -5.69
C THR A 8 14.16 -5.16 -5.61
N LEU A 9 12.94 -4.61 -5.62
CA LEU A 9 12.74 -3.16 -5.45
C LEU A 9 13.24 -2.70 -4.08
N SER A 10 13.06 -3.54 -3.06
CA SER A 10 13.51 -3.26 -1.70
C SER A 10 15.02 -3.21 -1.60
N GLU A 11 15.72 -4.01 -2.40
CA GLU A 11 17.18 -3.98 -2.50
C GLU A 11 17.71 -2.62 -3.02
N CYS A 12 16.93 -1.91 -3.83
CA CYS A 12 17.32 -0.59 -4.34
C CYS A 12 17.00 0.57 -3.37
N LEU A 13 16.29 0.32 -2.27
CA LEU A 13 15.91 1.38 -1.33
C LEU A 13 17.10 1.78 -0.45
N THR A 14 17.58 3.00 -0.64
CA THR A 14 18.43 3.68 0.34
C THR A 14 17.64 3.94 1.63
N PRO A 15 18.31 4.16 2.78
CA PRO A 15 17.61 4.51 4.02
C PRO A 15 16.67 5.71 3.87
N GLU A 16 17.05 6.71 3.09
CA GLU A 16 16.22 7.88 2.85
C GLU A 16 14.98 7.55 2.02
N SER A 17 15.15 6.83 0.91
CA SER A 17 14.00 6.38 0.10
C SER A 17 13.06 5.47 0.89
N ALA A 18 13.60 4.62 1.77
CA ALA A 18 12.79 3.79 2.67
C ALA A 18 11.93 4.63 3.62
N ARG A 19 12.46 5.71 4.21
CA ARG A 19 11.68 6.64 5.04
C ARG A 19 10.57 7.33 4.25
N ARG A 20 10.86 7.78 3.03
CA ARG A 20 9.86 8.40 2.14
C ARG A 20 8.74 7.42 1.77
N VAL A 21 9.07 6.16 1.51
CA VAL A 21 8.08 5.09 1.29
C VAL A 21 7.20 4.88 2.52
N LEU A 22 7.76 4.91 3.74
CA LEU A 22 6.95 4.81 4.97
C LEU A 22 5.99 5.99 5.14
N ALA A 23 6.43 7.19 4.75
CA ALA A 23 5.63 8.42 4.78
C ALA A 23 4.55 8.48 3.69
N LEU A 24 4.59 7.61 2.67
CA LEU A 24 3.59 7.57 1.60
C LEU A 24 2.18 7.39 2.16
N LYS A 25 1.30 8.34 1.87
CA LYS A 25 -0.11 8.29 2.24
C LYS A 25 -0.93 8.72 1.03
N ALA A 26 -2.06 8.06 0.81
CA ALA A 26 -3.08 8.58 -0.09
C ALA A 26 -3.49 9.99 0.37
N ASP A 27 -3.82 10.86 -0.57
CA ASP A 27 -4.33 12.18 -0.25
C ASP A 27 -5.68 12.09 0.49
N PRO A 28 -6.11 13.15 1.19
CA PRO A 28 -7.33 13.11 2.01
C PRO A 28 -8.61 12.79 1.22
N ILE A 29 -8.69 13.22 -0.05
CA ILE A 29 -9.87 12.99 -0.90
C ILE A 29 -9.98 11.50 -1.21
N LEU A 30 -8.88 10.90 -1.64
CA LEU A 30 -8.81 9.47 -1.90
C LEU A 30 -9.08 8.64 -0.63
N GLN A 31 -8.52 9.04 0.52
CA GLN A 31 -8.80 8.37 1.79
C GLN A 31 -10.29 8.41 2.16
N ALA A 32 -10.94 9.55 2.00
CA ALA A 32 -12.36 9.70 2.26
C ALA A 32 -13.21 8.82 1.34
N ARG A 33 -12.88 8.76 0.04
CA ARG A 33 -13.57 7.91 -0.93
C ARG A 33 -13.46 6.43 -0.59
N VAL A 34 -12.25 5.96 -0.25
CA VAL A 34 -12.03 4.56 0.14
C VAL A 34 -12.78 4.22 1.44
N ALA A 35 -12.85 5.14 2.39
CA ALA A 35 -13.59 4.95 3.64
C ALA A 35 -15.10 4.82 3.39
N ASP A 36 -15.69 5.68 2.57
CA ASP A 36 -17.10 5.58 2.17
C ASP A 36 -17.41 4.24 1.48
N LEU A 37 -16.57 3.84 0.52
CA LEU A 37 -16.73 2.57 -0.17
C LEU A 37 -16.61 1.36 0.76
N ALA A 38 -15.69 1.39 1.74
CA ALA A 38 -15.53 0.30 2.71
C ALA A 38 -16.76 0.15 3.62
N ASP A 39 -17.29 1.27 4.10
CA ASP A 39 -18.49 1.33 4.94
C ASP A 39 -19.73 0.80 4.17
N ARG A 40 -19.91 1.24 2.93
CA ARG A 40 -20.99 0.78 2.05
C ARG A 40 -20.80 -0.68 1.58
N HIS A 41 -19.56 -1.13 1.36
CA HIS A 41 -19.25 -2.52 1.07
C HIS A 41 -19.69 -3.44 2.21
N THR A 42 -19.47 -3.03 3.46
CA THR A 42 -19.86 -3.80 4.65
C THR A 42 -21.39 -3.95 4.75
N ARG A 43 -22.13 -2.93 4.31
CA ARG A 43 -23.60 -2.98 4.18
C ARG A 43 -24.10 -3.74 2.95
N GLY A 44 -23.22 -4.16 2.03
CA GLY A 44 -23.58 -4.86 0.80
C GLY A 44 -24.26 -3.99 -0.26
N VAL A 45 -24.12 -2.66 -0.19
CA VAL A 45 -24.87 -1.69 -1.02
C VAL A 45 -24.03 -1.02 -2.11
N LEU A 46 -22.85 -1.57 -2.44
CA LEU A 46 -22.06 -1.08 -3.58
C LEU A 46 -22.68 -1.53 -4.91
N THR A 47 -22.71 -0.64 -5.88
CA THR A 47 -22.97 -1.02 -7.27
C THR A 47 -21.82 -1.89 -7.82
N PRO A 48 -22.01 -2.60 -8.95
CA PRO A 48 -20.94 -3.36 -9.59
C PRO A 48 -19.70 -2.51 -9.90
N GLU A 49 -19.90 -1.28 -10.36
CA GLU A 49 -18.82 -0.33 -10.70
C GLU A 49 -18.06 0.09 -9.44
N GLU A 50 -18.77 0.42 -8.36
CA GLU A 50 -18.15 0.79 -7.09
C GLU A 50 -17.44 -0.38 -6.43
N ARG A 51 -17.95 -1.61 -6.60
CA ARG A 51 -17.27 -2.82 -6.13
C ARG A 51 -15.96 -3.03 -6.89
N ALA A 52 -15.94 -2.78 -8.20
CA ALA A 52 -14.72 -2.84 -8.99
C ALA A 52 -13.72 -1.76 -8.56
N GLU A 53 -14.17 -0.51 -8.38
CA GLU A 53 -13.37 0.60 -7.85
C GLU A 53 -12.76 0.26 -6.48
N TYR A 54 -13.60 -0.21 -5.54
CA TYR A 54 -13.15 -0.61 -4.21
C TYR A 54 -12.15 -1.78 -4.26
N GLY A 55 -12.39 -2.76 -5.14
CA GLY A 55 -11.46 -3.87 -5.36
C GLY A 55 -10.09 -3.43 -5.83
N GLN A 56 -10.01 -2.41 -6.69
CA GLN A 56 -8.74 -1.80 -7.11
C GLN A 56 -8.01 -1.18 -5.92
N TYR A 57 -8.72 -0.42 -5.07
CA TYR A 57 -8.12 0.16 -3.87
C TYR A 57 -7.60 -0.88 -2.89
N VAL A 58 -8.35 -1.97 -2.66
CA VAL A 58 -7.90 -3.08 -1.82
C VAL A 58 -6.61 -3.70 -2.38
N SER A 59 -6.56 -3.94 -3.70
CA SER A 59 -5.36 -4.46 -4.37
C SER A 59 -4.15 -3.54 -4.21
N TYR A 60 -4.31 -2.23 -4.47
CA TYR A 60 -3.23 -1.26 -4.32
C TYR A 60 -2.79 -1.07 -2.86
N SER A 61 -3.74 -1.13 -1.90
CA SER A 61 -3.40 -1.04 -0.48
C SER A 61 -2.51 -2.21 -0.03
N THR A 62 -2.74 -3.40 -0.61
CA THR A 62 -1.91 -4.59 -0.36
C THR A 62 -0.50 -4.39 -0.92
N PHE A 63 -0.37 -3.85 -2.14
CA PHE A 63 0.92 -3.48 -2.73
C PHE A 63 1.70 -2.51 -1.82
N VAL A 64 1.05 -1.42 -1.40
CA VAL A 64 1.67 -0.42 -0.52
C VAL A 64 2.05 -1.01 0.83
N ALA A 65 1.21 -1.88 1.41
CA ALA A 65 1.51 -2.53 2.68
C ALA A 65 2.76 -3.41 2.61
N VAL A 66 2.90 -4.23 1.55
CA VAL A 66 4.09 -5.07 1.33
C VAL A 66 5.33 -4.19 1.11
N LEU A 67 5.23 -3.13 0.30
CA LEU A 67 6.33 -2.20 0.06
C LEU A 67 6.79 -1.53 1.36
N LYS A 68 5.86 -1.05 2.18
CA LYS A 68 6.18 -0.48 3.50
C LYS A 68 6.80 -1.52 4.44
N SER A 69 6.32 -2.76 4.42
CA SER A 69 6.91 -3.85 5.21
C SER A 69 8.39 -4.04 4.88
N LYS A 70 8.74 -4.10 3.59
CA LYS A 70 10.14 -4.24 3.16
C LYS A 70 10.99 -3.00 3.44
N ALA A 71 10.42 -1.80 3.33
CA ALA A 71 11.10 -0.57 3.74
C ALA A 71 11.46 -0.57 5.24
N ARG A 72 10.57 -1.07 6.12
CA ARG A 72 10.89 -1.26 7.55
C ARG A 72 12.03 -2.27 7.74
N GLN A 73 12.01 -3.38 7.01
CA GLN A 73 13.08 -4.40 7.07
C GLN A 73 14.43 -3.80 6.66
N ARG A 74 14.47 -2.97 5.60
CA ARG A 74 15.69 -2.25 5.18
C ARG A 74 16.23 -1.29 6.22
N LEU A 75 15.36 -0.62 6.98
CA LEU A 75 15.79 0.29 8.06
C LEU A 75 16.20 -0.46 9.34
N ALA A 76 15.61 -1.63 9.61
CA ALA A 76 15.93 -2.45 10.77
C ALA A 76 17.20 -3.28 10.59
N ASN A 77 17.49 -3.68 9.36
CA ASN A 77 18.72 -4.35 8.98
C ASN A 77 19.42 -3.50 7.90
N PRO A 78 20.05 -2.38 8.29
CA PRO A 78 20.95 -1.67 7.39
C PRO A 78 22.05 -2.66 7.08
N ALA A 79 21.95 -3.36 5.94
CA ALA A 79 23.01 -4.22 5.47
C ALA A 79 24.29 -3.38 5.53
N SER A 80 25.27 -3.86 6.30
CA SER A 80 26.58 -3.24 6.46
C SER A 80 27.05 -2.75 5.10
N GLU A 81 27.16 -1.44 4.95
CA GLU A 81 27.91 -0.81 3.86
C GLU A 81 29.37 -1.28 3.90
#